data_AF-A0A2V7MCE3-F1
#
_entry.id   AF-A0A2V7MCE3-F1
#
_cell.length_a   1.000
_cell.length_b   1.000
_cell.length_c   1.000
_cell.angle_alpha   90.00
_cell.angle_beta   90.00
_cell.angle_gamma   90.00
#
_symmetry.space_group_name_H-M   'P 1'
#
loop_
_entity.id
_entity.type
_entity.pdbx_description
1 polymer ?
#
loop_
_entity_poly.entity_id
_entity_poly.type
_entity_poly.pdbx_seq_one_letter_code
_entity_poly.pdbx_strand_id
1 'polypeptide(L)'
;MRRTRASGTGRSRSRFTMPAMPHMSLGARARVAPCARRSVVLTQRRDCCSSNATGGREPILGVSFAPWLSRAPMATPSASQPPLLRALGGSRLPALDGLRAVAVGVVMVYHFGINAVPGDLGVSAFFVLSGFLITWLLLKEHRATGGMSLRQFYTRRVLRIFPAYYAFIALTYAGDHVRGQAWPPGLAPSALVYLVNYFNALNGHPTTSIAHAWSLGIEEQFYLLWPLLLLVLLRGGVARVARALAVMVVAVVAWRCVLLFGLHVDRAYLYNAFDTRFDNLAVGCILATIAAAPRFQGIAGQLAIRCTCGTNGD
;
A
#
# COMPACT_ATOMS: atom_id res chain seq x y z
N MET A 1 49.82 -50.43 22.92
CA MET A 1 50.93 -49.60 23.45
C MET A 1 50.79 -48.22 22.81
N ARG A 2 50.40 -47.13 23.47
CA ARG A 2 51.02 -46.42 24.58
C ARG A 2 49.95 -45.65 25.37
N ARG A 3 50.04 -45.69 26.70
CA ARG A 3 49.34 -44.83 27.68
C ARG A 3 50.10 -43.51 27.85
N THR A 4 49.38 -42.44 28.21
CA THR A 4 49.67 -41.39 29.23
C THR A 4 48.85 -40.13 28.92
N ARG A 5 48.32 -39.29 29.82
CA ARG A 5 47.96 -39.30 31.25
C ARG A 5 47.23 -37.94 31.47
N ALA A 6 46.35 -37.87 32.45
CA ALA A 6 45.50 -36.73 32.78
C ALA A 6 46.19 -35.62 33.63
N SER A 7 45.63 -34.41 33.56
CA SER A 7 45.56 -33.36 34.61
C SER A 7 44.59 -32.27 34.11
N GLY A 8 43.55 -31.78 34.79
CA GLY A 8 43.25 -31.68 36.21
C GLY A 8 43.17 -30.19 36.60
N THR A 9 42.07 -29.77 37.25
CA THR A 9 41.76 -28.44 37.83
C THR A 9 41.23 -27.39 36.83
N GLY A 10 40.24 -26.53 37.11
CA GLY A 10 39.56 -26.16 38.34
C GLY A 10 38.27 -25.39 38.02
N ARG A 11 37.31 -25.51 38.91
CA ARG A 11 35.91 -25.04 38.84
C ARG A 11 35.85 -23.59 39.34
N SER A 12 35.17 -22.68 38.62
CA SER A 12 34.62 -21.46 39.25
C SER A 12 33.35 -21.02 38.55
N ARG A 13 32.22 -21.21 39.23
CA ARG A 13 30.91 -20.66 38.92
C ARG A 13 30.82 -19.31 39.62
N SER A 14 30.84 -18.20 38.92
CA SER A 14 30.48 -16.89 39.48
C SER A 14 28.95 -16.72 39.41
N ARG A 15 28.30 -16.92 40.56
CA ARG A 15 26.94 -16.47 40.84
C ARG A 15 26.95 -14.94 40.88
N PHE A 16 26.16 -14.31 40.02
CA PHE A 16 25.80 -12.90 40.17
C PHE A 16 24.64 -12.82 41.17
N THR A 17 24.96 -12.47 42.42
CA THR A 17 24.00 -12.12 43.47
C THR A 17 23.77 -10.62 43.48
N MET A 18 22.49 -10.23 43.41
CA MET A 18 22.02 -8.86 43.59
C MET A 18 22.32 -8.32 45.00
N PRO A 19 22.67 -7.03 45.15
CA PRO A 19 22.47 -6.32 46.40
C PRO A 19 21.07 -5.69 46.46
N ALA A 20 20.42 -5.86 47.60
CA ALA A 20 19.11 -5.31 47.93
C ALA A 20 19.23 -4.07 48.84
N MET A 21 18.16 -3.26 48.82
CA MET A 21 17.70 -2.26 49.79
C MET A 21 18.37 -0.85 49.75
N PRO A 22 17.64 0.25 50.06
CA PRO A 22 16.53 0.32 51.01
C PRO A 22 15.23 1.00 50.59
N HIS A 23 14.19 0.63 51.35
CA HIS A 23 12.88 1.27 51.48
C HIS A 23 13.00 2.76 51.82
N MET A 24 12.21 3.58 51.13
CA MET A 24 11.84 4.92 51.59
C MET A 24 10.32 5.09 51.38
N SER A 25 9.61 5.20 52.49
CA SER A 25 8.15 5.35 52.53
C SER A 25 7.75 6.76 52.94
N LEU A 26 6.59 7.17 52.42
CA LEU A 26 5.66 8.21 52.88
C LEU A 26 5.95 9.68 52.51
N GLY A 27 5.01 10.22 51.73
CA GLY A 27 4.37 11.50 52.08
C GLY A 27 4.31 12.54 50.96
N ALA A 28 3.22 12.56 50.19
CA ALA A 28 2.48 13.80 49.85
C ALA A 28 1.33 13.49 48.88
N ARG A 29 0.10 13.60 49.39
CA ARG A 29 -1.12 13.64 48.58
C ARG A 29 -1.21 15.01 47.90
N ALA A 30 -1.03 15.08 46.59
CA ALA A 30 -1.49 16.23 45.80
C ALA A 30 -2.83 15.87 45.14
N ARG A 31 -3.92 16.32 45.77
CA ARG A 31 -5.25 16.33 45.15
C ARG A 31 -5.25 17.46 44.12
N VAL A 32 -5.32 17.11 42.83
CA VAL A 32 -5.67 18.07 41.79
C VAL A 32 -7.19 18.02 41.62
N ALA A 33 -7.84 19.10 42.05
CA ALA A 33 -9.28 19.31 41.92
C ALA A 33 -9.69 19.50 40.45
N PRO A 34 -10.93 19.16 40.07
CA PRO A 34 -11.44 19.29 38.71
C PRO A 34 -11.74 20.76 38.39
N CYS A 35 -11.08 21.31 37.37
CA CYS A 35 -11.37 22.65 36.87
C CYS A 35 -12.61 22.62 35.96
N ALA A 36 -13.67 23.23 36.48
CA ALA A 36 -14.90 23.72 35.88
C ALA A 36 -15.12 23.50 34.36
N ARG A 37 -16.11 22.65 34.11
CA ARG A 37 -16.94 22.54 32.92
C ARG A 37 -17.52 23.92 32.55
N ARG A 38 -16.99 24.60 31.52
CA ARG A 38 -17.67 25.76 30.90
C ARG A 38 -18.86 25.25 30.10
N SER A 39 -20.04 25.29 30.70
CA SER A 39 -21.33 25.20 30.02
C SER A 39 -21.51 26.44 29.15
N VAL A 40 -21.42 26.24 27.83
CA VAL A 40 -21.86 27.22 26.83
C VAL A 40 -23.38 27.29 26.94
N VAL A 41 -23.87 28.43 27.43
CA VAL A 41 -25.28 28.80 27.41
C VAL A 41 -25.66 29.04 25.95
N LEU A 42 -26.42 28.12 25.36
CA LEU A 42 -27.13 28.34 24.09
C LEU A 42 -28.50 28.93 24.45
N THR A 43 -28.58 30.25 24.40
CA THR A 43 -29.84 31.00 24.37
C THR A 43 -30.55 30.74 23.05
N GLN A 44 -31.55 29.87 23.11
CA GLN A 44 -32.91 30.05 22.60
C GLN A 44 -33.07 30.84 21.28
N ARG A 45 -33.37 30.12 20.19
CA ARG A 45 -34.32 30.61 19.17
C ARG A 45 -35.36 29.51 18.94
N ARG A 46 -36.54 29.72 19.53
CA ARG A 46 -37.79 29.12 19.11
C ARG A 46 -38.27 29.95 17.93
N ASP A 47 -38.46 29.34 16.77
CA ASP A 47 -39.36 29.87 15.75
C ASP A 47 -40.28 28.72 15.33
N CYS A 48 -41.52 28.81 15.81
CA CYS A 48 -42.66 28.08 15.28
C CYS A 48 -43.03 28.68 13.93
N CYS A 49 -43.33 27.84 12.93
CA CYS A 49 -44.50 28.07 12.08
C CYS A 49 -44.87 26.80 11.31
N SER A 50 -46.13 26.42 11.51
CA SER A 50 -46.91 25.42 10.79
C SER A 50 -47.33 25.89 9.40
N SER A 51 -47.50 24.98 8.44
CA SER A 51 -48.77 24.84 7.72
C SER A 51 -48.77 23.63 6.78
N ASN A 52 -49.93 22.97 6.76
CA ASN A 52 -50.35 21.88 5.87
C ASN A 52 -50.47 22.31 4.41
N ALA A 53 -50.27 21.37 3.47
CA ALA A 53 -51.07 21.33 2.24
C ALA A 53 -51.15 19.90 1.67
N THR A 54 -52.35 19.57 1.24
CA THR A 54 -52.97 18.30 0.85
C THR A 54 -52.72 17.86 -0.59
N GLY A 55 -52.76 16.54 -0.83
CA GLY A 55 -53.58 15.92 -1.89
C GLY A 55 -52.97 15.74 -3.29
N GLY A 56 -52.93 14.49 -3.76
CA GLY A 56 -52.75 14.13 -5.18
C GLY A 56 -52.43 12.65 -5.39
N ARG A 57 -53.37 11.89 -5.97
CA ARG A 57 -53.28 10.45 -6.29
C ARG A 57 -52.77 10.22 -7.74
N GLU A 58 -51.91 9.19 -7.88
CA GLU A 58 -51.75 8.24 -9.02
C GLU A 58 -51.12 8.73 -10.36
N PRO A 59 -50.62 7.84 -11.26
CA PRO A 59 -49.73 6.68 -11.09
C PRO A 59 -48.58 6.66 -12.15
N ILE A 60 -47.96 5.48 -12.39
CA ILE A 60 -47.21 5.04 -13.59
C ILE A 60 -45.67 4.90 -13.47
N LEU A 61 -45.24 3.66 -13.74
CA LEU A 61 -43.92 3.19 -14.16
C LEU A 61 -43.00 4.26 -14.78
N GLY A 62 -41.94 4.59 -14.06
CA GLY A 62 -40.79 5.30 -14.59
C GLY A 62 -39.53 4.76 -13.95
N VAL A 63 -38.79 3.93 -14.68
CA VAL A 63 -37.40 3.58 -14.33
C VAL A 63 -36.58 4.86 -14.43
N SER A 64 -36.52 5.60 -13.32
CA SER A 64 -35.76 6.85 -13.23
C SER A 64 -34.28 6.50 -13.04
N PHE A 65 -33.55 6.55 -14.15
CA PHE A 65 -32.10 6.75 -14.15
C PHE A 65 -31.81 8.16 -13.61
N ALA A 66 -31.79 8.32 -12.29
CA ALA A 66 -31.41 9.57 -11.66
C ALA A 66 -29.87 9.75 -11.66
N PRO A 67 -29.39 11.00 -11.77
CA PRO A 67 -28.13 11.34 -12.41
C PRO A 67 -26.96 11.42 -11.43
N TRP A 68 -25.78 11.17 -11.97
CA TRP A 68 -24.46 11.03 -11.40
C TRP A 68 -23.86 12.28 -10.72
N LEU A 69 -24.70 13.25 -10.32
CA LEU A 69 -24.29 14.61 -9.96
C LEU A 69 -24.53 15.03 -8.50
N SER A 70 -24.90 14.11 -7.61
CA SER A 70 -25.03 14.40 -6.17
C SER A 70 -23.84 13.88 -5.34
N ARG A 71 -22.61 13.96 -5.88
CA ARG A 71 -21.43 13.94 -5.00
C ARG A 71 -21.31 15.33 -4.38
N ALA A 72 -21.49 15.41 -3.07
CA ALA A 72 -21.11 16.59 -2.31
C ALA A 72 -19.69 17.02 -2.73
N PRO A 73 -19.45 18.32 -3.00
CA PRO A 73 -18.12 18.79 -3.35
C PRO A 73 -17.16 18.37 -2.24
N MET A 74 -16.13 17.60 -2.60
CA MET A 74 -15.02 17.33 -1.70
C MET A 74 -14.50 18.68 -1.22
N ALA A 75 -14.51 18.91 0.10
CA ALA A 75 -13.97 20.11 0.70
C ALA A 75 -12.59 20.41 0.08
N THR A 76 -12.46 21.57 -0.55
CA THR A 76 -11.18 22.04 -1.08
C THR A 76 -10.19 22.07 0.07
N PRO A 77 -9.01 21.41 -0.06
CA PRO A 77 -8.04 21.41 1.02
C PRO A 77 -7.64 22.86 1.32
N SER A 78 -7.93 23.32 2.54
CA SER A 78 -7.64 24.67 3.00
C SER A 78 -6.18 25.04 2.75
N ALA A 79 -5.95 26.29 2.35
CA ALA A 79 -4.64 26.86 2.06
C ALA A 79 -3.66 26.78 3.25
N SER A 80 -4.13 26.46 4.46
CA SER A 80 -3.35 26.31 5.68
C SER A 80 -2.84 24.89 5.99
N GLN A 81 -3.20 23.87 5.19
CA GLN A 81 -2.70 22.51 5.45
C GLN A 81 -1.25 22.30 4.97
N PRO A 82 -0.43 21.51 5.70
CA PRO A 82 0.87 21.02 5.22
C PRO A 82 0.88 20.56 3.76
N PRO A 83 2.00 20.73 3.03
CA PRO A 83 2.17 20.19 1.69
C PRO A 83 1.85 18.68 1.61
N LEU A 84 2.30 17.91 2.61
CA LEU A 84 2.08 16.47 2.67
C LEU A 84 0.59 16.11 2.86
N LEU A 85 -0.11 16.74 3.82
CA LEU A 85 -1.54 16.47 4.02
C LEU A 85 -2.38 16.99 2.84
N ARG A 86 -1.99 18.10 2.21
CA ARG A 86 -2.65 18.61 1.00
C ARG A 86 -2.49 17.64 -0.17
N ALA A 87 -1.27 17.12 -0.39
CA ALA A 87 -1.01 16.13 -1.43
C ALA A 87 -1.84 14.85 -1.20
N LEU A 88 -1.87 14.34 0.04
CA LEU A 88 -2.70 13.19 0.43
C LEU A 88 -4.22 13.48 0.36
N GLY A 89 -4.61 14.74 0.51
CA GLY A 89 -5.98 15.24 0.42
C GLY A 89 -6.58 15.25 -0.99
N GLY A 90 -5.78 15.16 -2.06
CA GLY A 90 -6.25 15.15 -3.45
C GLY A 90 -6.87 13.82 -3.92
N SER A 91 -7.80 13.86 -4.89
CA SER A 91 -8.36 12.66 -5.55
C SER A 91 -7.37 11.97 -6.49
N ARG A 92 -6.29 12.67 -6.86
CA ARG A 92 -5.12 12.16 -7.57
C ARG A 92 -3.87 12.63 -6.83
N LEU A 93 -2.82 11.81 -6.85
CA LEU A 93 -1.50 12.10 -6.28
C LEU A 93 -0.45 12.09 -7.39
N PRO A 94 -0.33 13.18 -8.19
CA PRO A 94 0.61 13.24 -9.31
C PRO A 94 2.06 13.00 -8.91
N ALA A 95 2.44 13.43 -7.70
CA ALA A 95 3.78 13.21 -7.16
C ALA A 95 4.14 11.72 -7.03
N LEU A 96 3.18 10.86 -6.69
CA LEU A 96 3.42 9.42 -6.60
C LEU A 96 3.48 8.77 -7.97
N ASP A 97 2.67 9.23 -8.93
CA ASP A 97 2.80 8.81 -10.33
C ASP A 97 4.18 9.21 -10.89
N GLY A 98 4.70 10.39 -10.53
CA GLY A 98 6.06 10.82 -10.86
C GLY A 98 7.14 9.96 -10.21
N LEU A 99 7.00 9.61 -8.92
CA LEU A 99 7.96 8.75 -8.24
C LEU A 99 7.98 7.33 -8.81
N ARG A 100 6.84 6.81 -9.27
CA ARG A 100 6.78 5.55 -10.02
C ARG A 100 7.51 5.65 -11.35
N ALA A 101 7.37 6.77 -12.06
CA ALA A 101 8.13 7.00 -13.30
C ALA A 101 9.64 7.06 -13.02
N VAL A 102 10.08 7.67 -11.92
CA VAL A 102 11.48 7.65 -11.49
C VAL A 102 11.95 6.22 -11.18
N ALA A 103 11.14 5.44 -10.48
CA ALA A 103 11.46 4.04 -10.18
C ALA A 103 11.66 3.21 -11.46
N VAL A 104 10.80 3.41 -12.47
CA VAL A 104 10.96 2.80 -13.80
C VAL A 104 12.23 3.33 -14.50
N GLY A 105 12.52 4.64 -14.39
CA GLY A 105 13.74 5.24 -14.93
C GLY A 105 15.01 4.59 -14.39
N VAL A 106 15.06 4.29 -13.08
CA VAL A 106 16.17 3.54 -12.47
C VAL A 106 16.33 2.15 -13.10
N VAL A 107 15.22 1.44 -13.35
CA VAL A 107 15.24 0.14 -14.03
C VAL A 107 15.77 0.26 -15.46
N MET A 108 15.36 1.30 -16.20
CA MET A 108 15.84 1.54 -17.57
C MET A 108 17.34 1.84 -17.59
N VAL A 109 17.83 2.72 -16.71
CA VAL A 109 19.25 3.07 -16.58
C VAL A 109 20.10 1.82 -16.30
N TYR A 110 19.63 0.94 -15.41
CA TYR A 110 20.28 -0.34 -15.16
C TYR A 110 20.36 -1.22 -16.42
N HIS A 111 19.29 -1.30 -17.22
CA HIS A 111 19.27 -2.07 -18.46
C HIS A 111 20.14 -1.45 -19.58
N PHE A 112 20.45 -0.16 -19.51
CA PHE A 112 21.42 0.50 -20.40
C PHE A 112 22.88 0.25 -19.99
N GLY A 113 23.14 -0.61 -18.99
CA GLY A 113 24.49 -0.95 -18.53
C GLY A 113 25.09 0.03 -17.53
N ILE A 114 24.31 1.02 -17.07
CA ILE A 114 24.73 1.95 -16.03
C ILE A 114 24.39 1.34 -14.67
N ASN A 115 25.33 0.58 -14.12
CA ASN A 115 25.17 -0.18 -12.87
C ASN A 115 25.32 0.67 -11.59
N ALA A 116 25.01 1.96 -11.64
CA ALA A 116 25.12 2.86 -10.49
C ALA A 116 24.12 2.53 -9.38
N VAL A 117 22.95 1.95 -9.74
CA VAL A 117 21.90 1.54 -8.82
C VAL A 117 21.36 0.17 -9.25
N PRO A 118 21.14 -0.79 -8.32
CA PRO A 118 20.54 -2.07 -8.66
C PRO A 118 19.14 -1.90 -9.25
N GLY A 119 18.87 -2.49 -10.43
CA GLY A 119 17.55 -2.44 -11.07
C GLY A 119 16.43 -2.99 -10.19
N ASP A 120 16.72 -4.01 -9.40
CA ASP A 120 15.80 -4.65 -8.45
C ASP A 120 15.24 -3.68 -7.41
N LEU A 121 16.02 -2.65 -7.04
CA LEU A 121 15.57 -1.62 -6.12
C LEU A 121 14.49 -0.76 -6.78
N GLY A 122 14.65 -0.42 -8.05
CA GLY A 122 13.65 0.30 -8.84
C GLY A 122 12.34 -0.48 -8.93
N VAL A 123 12.41 -1.78 -9.20
CA VAL A 123 11.22 -2.65 -9.23
C VAL A 123 10.56 -2.76 -7.86
N SER A 124 11.35 -2.94 -6.80
CA SER A 124 10.83 -3.04 -5.43
C SER A 124 10.15 -1.74 -4.99
N ALA A 125 10.77 -0.59 -5.29
CA ALA A 125 10.18 0.72 -5.04
C ALA A 125 8.88 0.90 -5.84
N PHE A 126 8.84 0.51 -7.12
CA PHE A 126 7.63 0.55 -7.93
C PHE A 126 6.49 -0.24 -7.28
N PHE A 127 6.74 -1.48 -6.83
CA PHE A 127 5.72 -2.29 -6.14
C PHE A 127 5.27 -1.69 -4.81
N VAL A 128 6.19 -1.18 -3.98
CA VAL A 128 5.82 -0.50 -2.73
C VAL A 128 4.92 0.72 -3.01
N LEU A 129 5.26 1.52 -4.02
CA LEU A 129 4.47 2.70 -4.42
C LEU A 129 3.09 2.31 -4.96
N SER A 130 3.02 1.24 -5.75
CA SER A 130 1.75 0.70 -6.25
C SER A 130 0.88 0.21 -5.09
N GLY A 131 1.41 -0.62 -4.19
CA GLY A 131 0.70 -1.07 -2.98
C GLY A 131 0.17 0.10 -2.14
N PHE A 132 1.00 1.12 -1.95
CA PHE A 132 0.62 2.34 -1.24
C PHE A 132 -0.52 3.09 -1.93
N LEU A 133 -0.36 3.44 -3.20
CA LEU A 133 -1.28 4.32 -3.92
C LEU A 133 -2.68 3.71 -4.02
N ILE A 134 -2.77 2.41 -4.31
CA ILE A 134 -4.07 1.73 -4.41
C ILE A 134 -4.76 1.69 -3.06
N THR A 135 -4.05 1.23 -2.04
CA THR A 135 -4.60 1.07 -0.70
C THR A 135 -5.04 2.42 -0.16
N TRP A 136 -4.25 3.46 -0.38
CA TRP A 136 -4.60 4.83 -0.01
C TRP A 136 -5.90 5.28 -0.67
N LEU A 137 -6.03 5.12 -1.99
CA LEU A 137 -7.22 5.53 -2.73
C LEU A 137 -8.47 4.76 -2.28
N LEU A 138 -8.36 3.45 -2.07
CA LEU A 138 -9.44 2.61 -1.59
C LEU A 138 -9.86 2.96 -0.16
N LEU A 139 -8.91 3.12 0.75
CA LEU A 139 -9.20 3.53 2.14
C LEU A 139 -9.84 4.92 2.19
N LYS A 140 -9.42 5.83 1.31
CA LYS A 140 -10.00 7.16 1.18
C LYS A 140 -11.44 7.11 0.69
N GLU A 141 -11.71 6.33 -0.36
CA GLU A 141 -13.08 6.10 -0.86
C GLU A 141 -13.98 5.48 0.22
N HIS A 142 -13.45 4.48 0.94
CA HIS A 142 -14.15 3.80 2.03
C HIS A 142 -14.51 4.75 3.17
N ARG A 143 -13.62 5.66 3.54
CA ARG A 143 -13.92 6.67 4.58
C ARG A 143 -14.93 7.71 4.13
N ALA A 144 -14.86 8.12 2.87
CA ALA A 144 -15.75 9.15 2.34
C ALA A 144 -17.18 8.63 2.13
N THR A 145 -17.34 7.35 1.76
CA THR A 145 -18.64 6.80 1.33
C THR A 145 -19.17 5.66 2.19
N GLY A 146 -18.37 5.15 3.14
CA GLY A 146 -18.69 3.94 3.92
C GLY A 146 -18.53 2.63 3.14
N GLY A 147 -18.21 2.68 1.84
CA GLY A 147 -18.10 1.51 0.96
C GLY A 147 -17.00 1.68 -0.10
N MET A 148 -16.81 0.69 -0.96
CA MET A 148 -15.88 0.77 -2.09
C MET A 148 -16.57 0.30 -3.37
N SER A 149 -16.62 1.14 -4.39
CA SER A 149 -17.22 0.80 -5.68
C SER A 149 -16.23 0.05 -6.55
N LEU A 150 -16.23 -1.29 -6.45
CA LEU A 150 -15.36 -2.17 -7.23
C LEU A 150 -15.52 -1.94 -8.74
N ARG A 151 -16.77 -1.79 -9.20
CA ARG A 151 -17.07 -1.50 -10.62
C ARG A 151 -16.36 -0.24 -11.08
N GLN A 152 -16.52 0.88 -10.36
CA GLN A 152 -15.87 2.13 -10.75
C GLN A 152 -14.34 2.04 -10.67
N PHE A 153 -13.81 1.30 -9.68
CA PHE A 153 -12.38 1.07 -9.54
C PHE A 153 -11.81 0.32 -10.75
N TYR A 154 -12.41 -0.81 -11.13
CA TYR A 154 -11.95 -1.62 -12.26
C TYR A 154 -12.13 -0.90 -13.60
N THR A 155 -13.28 -0.25 -13.85
CA THR A 155 -13.50 0.48 -15.10
C THR A 155 -12.46 1.56 -15.35
N ARG A 156 -12.12 2.35 -14.33
CA ARG A 156 -11.08 3.40 -14.47
C ARG A 156 -9.70 2.84 -14.79
N ARG A 157 -9.37 1.64 -14.29
CA ARG A 157 -8.07 0.99 -14.51
C ARG A 157 -7.98 0.36 -15.88
N VAL A 158 -9.01 -0.41 -16.26
CA VAL A 158 -9.10 -1.03 -17.58
C VAL A 158 -8.95 0.02 -18.68
N LEU A 159 -9.71 1.13 -18.60
CA LEU A 159 -9.62 2.22 -19.58
C LEU A 159 -8.26 2.95 -19.59
N ARG A 160 -7.49 2.90 -18.51
CA ARG A 160 -6.17 3.53 -18.41
C ARG A 160 -5.04 2.62 -18.90
N ILE A 161 -5.12 1.31 -18.64
CA ILE A 161 -3.98 0.38 -18.78
C ILE A 161 -4.12 -0.48 -20.02
N PHE A 162 -5.30 -1.02 -20.29
CA PHE A 162 -5.48 -2.01 -21.36
C PHE A 162 -5.09 -1.48 -22.74
N PRO A 163 -5.50 -0.25 -23.16
CA PRO A 163 -5.13 0.25 -24.47
C PRO A 163 -3.62 0.32 -24.68
N ALA A 164 -2.90 0.85 -23.69
CA ALA A 164 -1.44 0.96 -23.74
C ALA A 164 -0.76 -0.42 -23.69
N TYR A 165 -1.27 -1.35 -22.89
CA TYR A 165 -0.69 -2.69 -22.75
C TYR A 165 -0.84 -3.53 -24.01
N TYR A 166 -2.03 -3.57 -24.61
CA TYR A 166 -2.24 -4.33 -25.84
C TYR A 166 -1.52 -3.70 -27.04
N ALA A 167 -1.40 -2.36 -27.08
CA ALA A 167 -0.53 -1.69 -28.04
C ALA A 167 0.94 -2.11 -27.85
N PHE A 168 1.42 -2.17 -26.60
CA PHE A 168 2.77 -2.65 -26.28
C PHE A 168 3.00 -4.11 -26.71
N ILE A 169 2.03 -5.00 -26.49
CA ILE A 169 2.09 -6.39 -27.00
C ILE A 169 2.25 -6.40 -28.52
N ALA A 170 1.42 -5.65 -29.25
CA ALA A 170 1.48 -5.62 -30.71
C ALA A 170 2.81 -5.07 -31.23
N LEU A 171 3.30 -3.97 -30.63
CA LEU A 171 4.58 -3.34 -30.98
C LEU A 171 5.77 -4.25 -30.68
N THR A 172 5.77 -4.90 -29.51
CA THR A 172 6.87 -5.81 -29.13
C THR A 172 6.87 -7.07 -29.99
N TYR A 173 5.70 -7.62 -30.32
CA TYR A 173 5.59 -8.75 -31.22
C TYR A 173 6.14 -8.42 -32.61
N ALA A 174 5.70 -7.30 -33.19
CA ALA A 174 6.19 -6.84 -34.49
C ALA A 174 7.70 -6.52 -34.46
N GLY A 175 8.15 -5.82 -33.42
CA GLY A 175 9.56 -5.45 -33.26
C GLY A 175 10.49 -6.65 -33.08
N ASP A 176 10.09 -7.63 -32.26
CA ASP A 176 10.87 -8.86 -32.07
C ASP A 176 10.87 -9.70 -33.36
N HIS A 177 9.75 -9.76 -34.09
CA HIS A 177 9.68 -10.43 -35.39
C HIS A 177 10.64 -9.82 -36.41
N VAL A 178 10.71 -8.49 -36.52
CA VAL A 178 11.67 -7.79 -37.40
C VAL A 178 13.12 -8.06 -37.01
N ARG A 179 13.40 -8.27 -35.72
CA ARG A 179 14.74 -8.64 -35.21
C ARG A 179 15.06 -10.13 -35.36
N GLY A 180 14.16 -10.93 -35.92
CA GLY A 180 14.32 -12.39 -36.02
C GLY A 180 14.19 -13.11 -34.67
N GLN A 181 13.63 -12.48 -33.64
CA GLN A 181 13.40 -13.09 -32.33
C GLN A 181 11.98 -13.67 -32.26
N ALA A 182 11.86 -14.96 -32.53
CA ALA A 182 10.60 -15.66 -32.39
C ALA A 182 10.19 -15.78 -30.91
N TRP A 183 8.91 -15.55 -30.63
CA TRP A 183 8.37 -15.76 -29.29
C TRP A 183 8.23 -17.26 -29.01
N PRO A 184 8.74 -17.76 -27.86
CA PRO A 184 8.56 -19.15 -27.49
C PRO A 184 7.07 -19.54 -27.35
N PRO A 185 6.73 -20.82 -27.56
CA PRO A 185 5.38 -21.32 -27.31
C PRO A 185 4.91 -20.97 -25.89
N GLY A 186 3.68 -20.48 -25.76
CA GLY A 186 3.11 -20.09 -24.47
C GLY A 186 3.37 -18.63 -24.05
N LEU A 187 4.37 -17.94 -24.60
CA LEU A 187 4.67 -16.55 -24.23
C LEU A 187 3.54 -15.60 -24.67
N ALA A 188 3.10 -15.69 -25.92
CA ALA A 188 1.99 -14.88 -26.44
C ALA A 188 0.69 -15.03 -25.63
N PRO A 189 0.15 -16.25 -25.41
CA PRO A 189 -1.06 -16.39 -24.59
C PRO A 189 -0.83 -15.92 -23.15
N SER A 190 0.34 -16.15 -22.56
CA SER A 190 0.65 -15.62 -21.22
C SER A 190 0.60 -14.09 -21.16
N ALA A 191 1.07 -13.40 -22.21
CA ALA A 191 0.99 -11.95 -22.31
C ALA A 191 -0.45 -11.44 -22.39
N LEU A 192 -1.30 -12.09 -23.19
CA LEU A 192 -2.70 -11.68 -23.35
C LEU A 192 -3.51 -11.71 -22.04
N VAL A 193 -3.13 -12.57 -21.10
CA VAL A 193 -3.80 -12.75 -19.80
C VAL A 193 -2.99 -12.29 -18.60
N TYR A 194 -1.96 -11.46 -18.80
CA TYR A 194 -1.12 -10.91 -17.71
C TYR A 194 -0.39 -11.97 -16.86
N LEU A 195 0.05 -13.07 -17.48
CA LEU A 195 0.79 -14.17 -16.87
C LEU A 195 2.26 -14.30 -17.34
N VAL A 196 2.80 -13.28 -18.03
CA VAL A 196 4.24 -13.24 -18.43
C VAL A 196 5.16 -13.47 -17.23
N ASN A 197 4.75 -13.01 -16.05
CA ASN A 197 5.51 -13.19 -14.83
C ASN A 197 5.68 -14.66 -14.43
N TYR A 198 4.64 -15.48 -14.60
CA TYR A 198 4.75 -16.92 -14.37
C TYR A 198 5.42 -17.64 -15.54
N PHE A 199 5.26 -17.15 -16.77
CA PHE A 199 6.04 -17.65 -17.90
C PHE A 199 7.54 -17.51 -17.64
N ASN A 200 7.99 -16.32 -17.24
CA ASN A 200 9.39 -16.04 -16.90
C ASN A 200 9.85 -16.84 -15.66
N ALA A 201 8.96 -16.99 -14.66
CA ALA A 201 9.25 -17.73 -13.43
C ALA A 201 9.57 -19.21 -13.71
N LEU A 202 8.89 -19.82 -14.69
CA LEU A 202 8.99 -21.24 -15.00
C LEU A 202 9.99 -21.56 -16.12
N ASN A 203 10.20 -20.64 -17.05
CA ASN A 203 11.01 -20.87 -18.25
C ASN A 203 12.29 -20.03 -18.31
N GLY A 204 12.58 -19.24 -17.27
CA GLY A 204 13.63 -18.22 -17.30
C GLY A 204 13.18 -16.97 -18.07
N HIS A 205 13.99 -15.90 -18.03
CA HIS A 205 13.66 -14.63 -18.66
C HIS A 205 14.08 -14.63 -20.13
N PRO A 206 13.15 -14.66 -21.10
CA PRO A 206 13.51 -14.63 -22.52
C PRO A 206 14.13 -13.28 -22.91
N THR A 207 14.84 -13.24 -24.03
CA THR A 207 15.41 -12.00 -24.61
C THR A 207 14.39 -11.15 -25.36
N THR A 208 13.16 -11.65 -25.52
CA THR A 208 12.05 -10.95 -26.19
C THR A 208 11.62 -9.71 -25.42
N SER A 209 11.24 -8.65 -26.11
CA SER A 209 10.88 -7.36 -25.50
C SER A 209 9.68 -7.49 -24.54
N ILE A 210 8.72 -8.38 -24.85
CA ILE A 210 7.53 -8.59 -24.02
C ILE A 210 7.85 -9.21 -22.65
N ALA A 211 9.00 -9.86 -22.49
CA ALA A 211 9.39 -10.51 -21.24
C ALA A 211 9.44 -9.52 -20.06
N HIS A 212 9.71 -8.23 -20.33
CA HIS A 212 9.73 -7.16 -19.33
C HIS A 212 8.34 -6.80 -18.77
N ALA A 213 7.25 -7.29 -19.38
CA ALA A 213 5.88 -7.08 -18.89
C ALA A 213 5.54 -7.87 -17.62
N TRP A 214 6.47 -8.69 -17.11
CA TRP A 214 6.25 -9.49 -15.90
C TRP A 214 5.85 -8.66 -14.68
N SER A 215 6.49 -7.50 -14.46
CA SER A 215 6.19 -6.64 -13.31
C SER A 215 4.80 -6.02 -13.41
N LEU A 216 4.37 -5.69 -14.62
CA LEU A 216 3.01 -5.22 -14.90
C LEU A 216 1.98 -6.35 -14.69
N GLY A 217 2.31 -7.59 -15.03
CA GLY A 217 1.47 -8.76 -14.75
C GLY A 217 1.20 -8.95 -13.26
N ILE A 218 2.24 -8.86 -12.42
CA ILE A 218 2.10 -8.86 -10.95
C ILE A 218 1.20 -7.73 -10.49
N GLU A 219 1.39 -6.53 -11.04
CA GLU A 219 0.61 -5.36 -10.66
C GLU A 219 -0.88 -5.53 -11.02
N GLU A 220 -1.21 -6.06 -12.19
CA GLU A 220 -2.61 -6.31 -12.60
C GLU A 220 -3.27 -7.40 -11.75
N GLN A 221 -2.55 -8.48 -11.42
CA GLN A 221 -3.02 -9.51 -10.48
C GLN A 221 -3.32 -8.89 -9.10
N PHE A 222 -2.45 -8.00 -8.63
CA PHE A 222 -2.70 -7.25 -7.40
C PHE A 222 -3.94 -6.34 -7.53
N TYR A 223 -4.11 -5.67 -8.66
CA TYR A 223 -5.26 -4.79 -8.90
C TYR A 223 -6.58 -5.54 -8.83
N LEU A 224 -6.61 -6.77 -9.34
CA LEU A 224 -7.78 -7.64 -9.32
C LEU A 224 -8.08 -8.19 -7.91
N LEU A 225 -7.05 -8.64 -7.18
CA LEU A 225 -7.25 -9.35 -5.90
C LEU A 225 -7.38 -8.40 -4.71
N TRP A 226 -6.63 -7.30 -4.69
CA TRP A 226 -6.49 -6.45 -3.52
C TRP A 226 -7.79 -5.75 -3.07
N PRO A 227 -8.60 -5.15 -3.96
CA PRO A 227 -9.84 -4.48 -3.53
C PRO A 227 -10.81 -5.45 -2.82
N LEU A 228 -10.89 -6.69 -3.30
CA LEU A 228 -11.71 -7.75 -2.71
C LEU A 228 -11.17 -8.15 -1.33
N LEU A 229 -9.86 -8.40 -1.24
CA LEU A 229 -9.22 -8.75 0.02
C LEU A 229 -9.37 -7.62 1.06
N LEU A 230 -9.17 -6.38 0.63
CA LEU A 230 -9.30 -5.20 1.49
C LEU A 230 -10.74 -5.03 2.01
N LEU A 231 -11.77 -5.26 1.19
CA LEU A 231 -13.17 -5.27 1.65
C LEU A 231 -13.38 -6.24 2.81
N VAL A 232 -12.85 -7.46 2.68
CA VAL A 232 -12.99 -8.50 3.70
C VAL A 232 -12.24 -8.12 4.97
N LEU A 233 -10.99 -7.68 4.84
CA LEU A 233 -10.15 -7.32 5.99
C LEU A 233 -10.68 -6.09 6.74
N LEU A 234 -11.26 -5.12 6.03
CA LEU A 234 -11.83 -3.90 6.63
C LEU A 234 -13.02 -4.17 7.54
N ARG A 235 -13.72 -5.31 7.40
CA ARG A 235 -14.75 -5.74 8.37
C ARG A 235 -14.21 -5.86 9.80
N GLY A 236 -12.90 -6.09 9.95
CA GLY A 236 -12.21 -6.10 11.24
C GLY A 236 -11.50 -4.81 11.63
N GLY A 237 -11.69 -3.74 10.86
CA GLY A 237 -11.02 -2.45 11.03
C GLY A 237 -9.59 -2.41 10.49
N VAL A 238 -9.07 -1.19 10.34
CA VAL A 238 -7.76 -0.91 9.73
C VAL A 238 -6.60 -1.60 10.47
N ALA A 239 -6.70 -1.76 11.79
CA ALA A 239 -5.68 -2.47 12.57
C ALA A 239 -5.60 -3.97 12.24
N ARG A 240 -6.71 -4.61 11.83
CA ARG A 240 -6.69 -5.98 11.33
C ARG A 240 -6.01 -6.05 9.96
N VAL A 241 -6.28 -5.08 9.08
CA VAL A 241 -5.62 -4.98 7.76
C VAL A 241 -4.10 -4.92 7.94
N ALA A 242 -3.60 -4.00 8.77
CA ALA A 242 -2.16 -3.83 9.00
C ALA A 242 -1.51 -5.10 9.59
N ARG A 243 -2.15 -5.75 10.57
CA ARG A 243 -1.66 -7.02 11.14
C ARG A 243 -1.65 -8.15 10.11
N ALA A 244 -2.72 -8.31 9.33
CA ALA A 244 -2.80 -9.33 8.29
C ALA A 244 -1.70 -9.13 7.25
N LEU A 245 -1.45 -7.89 6.82
CA LEU A 245 -0.37 -7.56 5.90
C LEU A 245 1.02 -7.86 6.49
N ALA A 246 1.25 -7.53 7.76
CA ALA A 246 2.51 -7.84 8.43
C ALA A 246 2.75 -9.35 8.50
N VAL A 247 1.72 -10.13 8.83
CA VAL A 247 1.78 -11.60 8.80
C VAL A 247 2.06 -12.11 7.39
N MET A 248 1.39 -11.56 6.36
CA MET A 248 1.64 -11.94 4.97
C MET A 248 3.07 -11.63 4.52
N VAL A 249 3.66 -10.50 4.92
CA VAL A 249 5.07 -10.20 4.63
C VAL A 249 5.99 -11.26 5.21
N VAL A 250 5.80 -11.61 6.49
CA VAL A 250 6.60 -12.67 7.15
C VAL A 250 6.37 -14.03 6.47
N ALA A 251 5.13 -14.35 6.12
CA ALA A 251 4.79 -15.59 5.42
C ALA A 251 5.45 -15.68 4.04
N VAL A 252 5.49 -14.59 3.26
CA VAL A 252 6.17 -14.53 1.97
C VAL A 252 7.68 -14.69 2.13
N VAL A 253 8.28 -14.05 3.14
CA VAL A 253 9.71 -14.24 3.44
C VAL A 253 10.00 -15.71 3.77
N ALA A 254 9.22 -16.31 4.66
CA ALA A 254 9.35 -17.72 5.01
C ALA A 254 9.14 -18.63 3.81
N TRP A 255 8.15 -18.34 2.96
CA TRP A 255 7.86 -19.07 1.74
C TRP A 255 9.05 -19.04 0.77
N ARG A 256 9.68 -17.87 0.57
CA ARG A 256 10.92 -17.78 -0.21
C ARG A 256 12.05 -18.62 0.37
N CYS A 257 12.20 -18.66 1.69
CA CYS A 257 13.19 -19.53 2.33
C CYS A 257 12.90 -21.02 2.05
N VAL A 258 11.64 -21.43 2.11
CA VAL A 258 11.24 -22.81 1.77
C VAL A 258 11.51 -23.12 0.29
N LEU A 259 11.14 -22.22 -0.61
CA LEU A 259 11.42 -22.36 -2.04
C LEU A 259 12.91 -22.48 -2.33
N LEU A 260 13.73 -21.61 -1.72
CA LEU A 260 15.17 -21.54 -2.00
C LEU A 260 15.96 -22.68 -1.34
N PHE A 261 15.71 -22.95 -0.04
CA PHE A 261 16.52 -23.89 0.74
C PHE A 261 15.88 -25.27 0.90
N GLY A 262 14.56 -25.37 0.82
CA GLY A 262 13.84 -26.64 0.92
C GLY A 262 13.63 -27.28 -0.44
N LEU A 263 13.00 -26.55 -1.36
CA LEU A 263 12.58 -27.06 -2.67
C LEU A 263 13.58 -26.78 -3.79
N HIS A 264 14.64 -26.01 -3.53
CA HIS A 264 15.70 -25.66 -4.49
C HIS A 264 15.15 -25.08 -5.81
N VAL A 265 14.08 -24.28 -5.70
CA VAL A 265 13.44 -23.62 -6.84
C VAL A 265 14.34 -22.52 -7.40
N ASP A 266 14.33 -22.37 -8.72
CA ASP A 266 15.17 -21.43 -9.43
C ASP A 266 14.93 -19.95 -9.02
N ARG A 267 16.00 -19.15 -9.11
CA ARG A 267 15.96 -17.72 -8.76
C ARG A 267 15.03 -16.91 -9.68
N ALA A 268 14.83 -17.34 -10.92
CA ALA A 268 13.88 -16.72 -11.84
C ALA A 268 12.45 -16.79 -11.27
N TYR A 269 12.08 -17.90 -10.62
CA TYR A 269 10.78 -18.00 -9.95
C TYR A 269 10.68 -17.02 -8.79
N LEU A 270 11.67 -17.02 -7.89
CA LEU A 270 11.73 -16.10 -6.75
C LEU A 270 11.67 -14.63 -7.19
N TYR A 271 12.24 -14.31 -8.36
CA TYR A 271 12.28 -12.97 -8.92
C TYR A 271 10.96 -12.54 -9.58
N ASN A 272 10.28 -13.42 -10.32
CA ASN A 272 9.14 -13.07 -11.18
C ASN A 272 7.77 -13.52 -10.65
N ALA A 273 7.69 -14.45 -9.69
CA ALA A 273 6.42 -14.96 -9.23
C ALA A 273 5.69 -13.97 -8.30
N PHE A 274 4.36 -13.94 -8.36
CA PHE A 274 3.56 -13.00 -7.58
C PHE A 274 3.63 -13.30 -6.09
N ASP A 275 3.56 -14.58 -5.73
CA ASP A 275 3.60 -15.09 -4.36
C ASP A 275 4.92 -14.76 -3.64
N THR A 276 6.04 -14.68 -4.38
CA THR A 276 7.36 -14.35 -3.82
C THR A 276 7.65 -12.84 -3.76
N ARG A 277 6.89 -12.04 -4.49
CA ARG A 277 7.03 -10.57 -4.59
C ARG A 277 5.92 -9.77 -3.91
N PHE A 278 4.89 -10.45 -3.41
CA PHE A 278 3.76 -9.81 -2.75
C PHE A 278 4.15 -8.99 -1.52
N ASP A 279 5.27 -9.32 -0.86
CA ASP A 279 5.78 -8.58 0.30
C ASP A 279 6.04 -7.10 -0.01
N ASN A 280 6.61 -6.78 -1.17
CA ASN A 280 6.84 -5.38 -1.59
C ASN A 280 5.51 -4.60 -1.69
N LEU A 281 4.49 -5.20 -2.32
CA LEU A 281 3.15 -4.63 -2.41
C LEU A 281 2.53 -4.46 -1.02
N ALA A 282 2.64 -5.49 -0.17
CA ALA A 282 2.10 -5.50 1.17
C ALA A 282 2.73 -4.44 2.08
N VAL A 283 4.03 -4.21 1.98
CA VAL A 283 4.72 -3.10 2.67
C VAL A 283 4.12 -1.76 2.25
N GLY A 284 3.89 -1.54 0.96
CA GLY A 284 3.18 -0.38 0.45
C GLY A 284 1.78 -0.21 1.07
N CYS A 285 1.01 -1.29 1.11
CA CYS A 285 -0.31 -1.32 1.74
C CYS A 285 -0.25 -0.96 3.23
N ILE A 286 0.73 -1.48 3.98
CA ILE A 286 0.95 -1.15 5.39
C ILE A 286 1.21 0.34 5.54
N LEU A 287 2.12 0.91 4.74
CA LEU A 287 2.42 2.33 4.76
C LEU A 287 1.17 3.18 4.50
N ALA A 288 0.30 2.75 3.57
CA ALA A 288 -0.97 3.43 3.33
C ALA A 288 -1.93 3.34 4.53
N THR A 289 -2.02 2.19 5.21
CA THR A 289 -2.84 2.06 6.42
C THR A 289 -2.34 2.96 7.56
N ILE A 290 -1.02 3.09 7.72
CA ILE A 290 -0.38 3.97 8.70
C ILE A 290 -0.66 5.43 8.35
N ALA A 291 -0.42 5.83 7.10
CA ALA A 291 -0.70 7.19 6.63
C ALA A 291 -2.18 7.56 6.81
N ALA A 292 -3.06 6.56 6.71
CA ALA A 292 -4.48 6.75 6.88
C ALA A 292 -4.86 6.87 8.37
N ALA A 293 -4.07 6.36 9.32
CA ALA A 293 -4.44 6.40 10.73
C ALA A 293 -4.68 7.84 11.24
N PRO A 294 -5.79 8.12 11.97
CA PRO A 294 -6.09 9.47 12.45
C PRO A 294 -4.97 10.10 13.29
N ARG A 295 -4.26 9.27 14.07
CA ARG A 295 -3.10 9.67 14.87
C ARG A 295 -1.97 10.23 13.99
N PHE A 296 -1.68 9.58 12.87
CA PHE A 296 -0.62 10.01 11.96
C PHE A 296 -0.98 11.31 11.26
N GLN A 297 -2.24 11.46 10.84
CA GLN A 297 -2.73 12.71 10.26
C GLN A 297 -2.68 13.88 11.26
N GLY A 298 -2.96 13.61 12.54
CA GLY A 298 -2.82 14.59 13.62
C GLY A 298 -1.37 15.02 13.85
N ILE A 299 -0.43 14.07 13.93
CA ILE A 299 1.01 14.36 14.11
C ILE A 299 1.58 15.10 12.90
N ALA A 300 1.27 14.65 11.68
CA ALA A 300 1.70 15.33 10.45
C ALA A 300 1.13 16.76 10.37
N GLY A 301 -0.10 16.97 10.83
CA GLY A 301 -0.70 18.30 10.96
C GLY A 301 0.05 19.19 11.94
N GLN A 302 0.39 18.67 13.13
CA GLN A 302 1.12 19.41 14.17
C GLN A 302 2.55 19.78 13.75
N LEU A 303 3.29 18.84 13.16
CA LEU A 303 4.66 19.08 12.67
C LEU A 303 4.67 20.14 11.58
N ALA A 304 3.69 20.12 10.68
CA ALA A 304 3.60 21.11 9.62
C ALA A 304 3.26 22.51 10.11
N ILE A 305 2.33 22.63 11.07
CA ILE A 305 1.98 23.91 11.67
C ILE A 305 3.23 24.52 12.32
N ARG A 306 4.05 23.70 13.01
CA ARG A 306 5.33 24.14 13.58
C ARG A 306 6.33 24.60 12.52
N CYS A 307 6.46 23.88 11.40
CA CYS A 307 7.34 24.28 10.30
C CYS A 307 6.88 25.59 9.62
N THR A 308 5.59 25.83 9.46
CA THR A 308 5.08 27.09 8.87
C THR A 308 5.14 28.28 9.82
N CYS A 309 5.04 28.07 11.14
CA CYS A 309 5.21 29.16 12.11
C CYS A 309 6.69 29.52 12.34
N GLY A 310 7.62 28.58 12.12
CA GLY A 310 9.06 28.83 12.26
C GLY A 310 9.70 29.63 11.11
N THR A 311 9.05 29.73 9.95
CA THR A 311 9.60 30.43 8.76
C THR A 311 9.14 31.88 8.61
N ASN A 312 8.20 32.35 9.45
CA ASN A 312 7.66 33.73 9.39
C ASN A 312 8.17 34.60 10.56
N GLY A 313 9.22 34.17 11.26
CA GLY A 313 9.71 34.80 12.49
C GLY A 313 11.09 35.46 12.43
N ASP A 314 11.76 35.45 11.28
CA ASP A 314 13.09 36.05 11.08
C ASP A 314 13.06 37.17 10.03
#